data_AF-A0A4P7WSI5-F1
#
_entry.id   AF-A0A4P7WSI5-F1
#
_cell.length_a   1.000
_cell.length_b   1.000
_cell.length_c   1.000
_cell.angle_alpha   90.00
_cell.angle_beta   90.00
_cell.angle_gamma   90.00
#
_symmetry.space_group_name_H-M   'P 1'
#
loop_
_entity.id
_entity.type
_entity.pdbx_description
1 polymer ?
#
loop_
_entity_poly.entity_id
_entity_poly.type
_entity_poly.pdbx_seq_one_letter_code
_entity_poly.pdbx_strand_id
1 'polypeptide(L)'
;MKQRTYLLAIAFIFLYFFICTAQNINKTEHNKTTYSSKNRGCEPIAYQYGDHWTNFSPGTFNATTLVYESTELNAKTIDTLPFNTSVNILAEYPDYFLICTQNRESGYVNKKEIYLQSIFWGLKMRTYLFGISAYGTNDETSCDNSKLQVIKINDKKEILNVYQDSIYGKDYSINQIHNSALKNSEALFHLSYHCYSGIGVEVNNFIVDNGEQLSRLVLTSGSGDGGIFDQSIVYLPLTLTNGKKIILAKNGVLSINQITAEPEIFPYPKDLKIPIEELIVVQDISEEYIDGYKTDGTMARDIVTHATTFYQWNGTTLLKIKTLKGH
;
A
#
# COMPACT_ATOMS: atom_id res chain seq x y z
N MET A 1 -49.49 -22.25 14.14
CA MET A 1 -48.65 -23.46 14.26
C MET A 1 -47.42 -23.32 13.34
N LYS A 2 -46.49 -22.40 13.66
CA LYS A 2 -45.22 -22.16 12.94
C LYS A 2 -44.42 -21.08 13.69
N GLN A 3 -44.09 -21.31 14.97
CA GLN A 3 -43.32 -20.34 15.76
C GLN A 3 -42.61 -20.95 16.98
N ARG A 4 -42.26 -22.23 16.94
CA ARG A 4 -41.55 -22.90 18.05
C ARG A 4 -40.28 -23.66 17.65
N THR A 5 -39.82 -23.55 16.42
CA THR A 5 -38.64 -24.33 15.94
C THR A 5 -37.34 -23.53 15.87
N TYR A 6 -37.35 -22.21 16.11
CA TYR A 6 -36.13 -21.37 15.99
C TYR A 6 -35.39 -21.10 17.31
N LEU A 7 -35.95 -21.46 18.48
CA LEU A 7 -35.29 -21.22 19.77
C LEU A 7 -34.29 -22.30 20.21
N LEU A 8 -34.26 -23.47 19.55
CA LEU A 8 -33.34 -24.55 19.91
C LEU A 8 -32.00 -24.53 19.16
N ALA A 9 -31.88 -23.75 18.08
CA ALA A 9 -30.62 -23.63 17.32
C ALA A 9 -29.64 -22.61 17.91
N ILE A 10 -30.11 -21.63 18.68
CA ILE A 10 -29.27 -20.56 19.24
C ILE A 10 -28.61 -20.98 20.57
N ALA A 11 -29.20 -21.94 21.30
CA ALA A 11 -28.66 -22.42 22.57
C ALA A 11 -27.43 -23.36 22.41
N PHE A 12 -27.19 -23.92 21.22
CA PHE A 12 -26.05 -24.80 20.98
C PHE A 12 -24.77 -24.08 20.52
N ILE A 13 -24.88 -22.84 20.02
CA ILE A 13 -23.72 -22.05 19.55
C ILE A 13 -23.04 -21.32 20.72
N PHE A 14 -23.77 -20.95 21.77
CA PHE A 14 -23.21 -20.26 22.93
C PHE A 14 -22.46 -21.17 23.91
N LEU A 15 -22.68 -22.49 23.89
CA LEU A 15 -21.96 -23.43 24.77
C LEU A 15 -20.60 -23.87 24.20
N TYR A 16 -20.38 -23.73 22.89
CA TYR A 16 -19.09 -24.04 22.25
C TYR A 16 -18.06 -22.92 22.37
N PHE A 17 -18.49 -21.68 22.67
CA PHE A 17 -17.59 -20.53 22.78
C PHE A 17 -17.00 -20.33 24.19
N PHE A 18 -17.50 -21.02 25.21
CA PHE A 18 -17.05 -20.82 26.61
C PHE A 18 -16.12 -21.89 27.17
N ILE A 19 -15.73 -22.90 26.37
CA ILE A 19 -14.84 -24.00 26.83
C ILE A 19 -13.40 -23.88 26.26
N CYS A 20 -13.10 -22.92 25.38
CA CYS A 20 -11.74 -22.75 24.83
C CYS A 20 -10.89 -21.63 25.45
N THR A 21 -11.40 -20.88 26.44
CA THR A 21 -10.64 -19.76 27.07
C THR A 21 -10.38 -19.99 28.55
N ALA A 22 -9.83 -21.15 28.91
CA ALA A 22 -9.33 -21.37 30.27
C ALA A 22 -8.27 -22.49 30.32
N GLN A 23 -7.19 -22.38 29.54
CA GLN A 23 -5.94 -23.12 29.78
C GLN A 23 -4.79 -22.56 28.94
N ASN A 24 -4.11 -21.53 29.47
CA ASN A 24 -2.65 -21.33 29.38
C ASN A 24 -2.30 -19.93 29.88
N ILE A 25 -2.38 -19.75 31.20
CA ILE A 25 -1.54 -18.78 31.89
C ILE A 25 -0.34 -19.60 32.37
N ASN A 26 0.74 -19.62 31.58
CA ASN A 26 2.04 -20.07 32.04
C ASN A 26 3.12 -19.13 31.51
N LYS A 27 3.91 -18.66 32.48
CA LYS A 27 5.07 -17.77 32.40
C LYS A 27 5.90 -17.92 31.12
N THR A 28 6.08 -16.81 30.40
CA THR A 28 7.14 -16.63 29.42
C THR A 28 8.46 -16.39 30.15
N GLU A 29 9.18 -17.47 30.47
CA GLU A 29 10.62 -17.39 30.71
C GLU A 29 11.35 -17.38 29.37
N HIS A 30 12.30 -16.45 29.22
CA HIS A 30 13.22 -16.36 28.09
C HIS A 30 14.07 -17.63 27.96
N ASN A 31 13.58 -18.62 27.23
CA ASN A 31 14.40 -19.73 26.74
C ASN A 31 15.10 -19.33 25.44
N LYS A 32 16.36 -18.89 25.56
CA LYS A 32 17.33 -18.90 24.46
C LYS A 32 17.51 -20.34 23.99
N THR A 33 16.73 -20.76 23.00
CA THR A 33 16.97 -22.00 22.26
C THR A 33 17.99 -21.69 21.17
N THR A 34 19.24 -22.10 21.40
CA THR A 34 20.24 -22.22 20.33
C THR A 34 19.81 -23.30 19.36
N TYR A 35 19.16 -22.89 18.27
CA TYR A 35 18.83 -23.75 17.14
C TYR A 35 20.10 -24.07 16.33
N SER A 36 20.48 -25.35 16.31
CA SER A 36 21.55 -25.88 15.45
C SER A 36 21.08 -25.92 13.99
N SER A 37 21.53 -24.96 13.18
CA SER A 37 21.08 -24.61 11.83
C SER A 37 21.55 -25.52 10.69
N LYS A 38 22.14 -26.69 10.96
CA LYS A 38 23.06 -27.26 9.97
C LYS A 38 22.50 -28.00 8.75
N ASN A 39 21.19 -28.22 8.54
CA ASN A 39 20.76 -28.96 7.31
C ASN A 39 19.31 -28.79 6.80
N ARG A 40 18.58 -27.72 7.15
CA ARG A 40 17.30 -27.34 6.49
C ARG A 40 17.23 -25.85 6.11
N GLY A 41 18.39 -25.22 5.93
CA GLY A 41 18.57 -23.77 6.16
C GLY A 41 17.94 -22.79 5.17
N CYS A 42 17.23 -23.22 4.12
CA CYS A 42 16.89 -22.34 2.99
C CYS A 42 15.63 -22.76 2.21
N GLU A 43 14.67 -23.45 2.82
CA GLU A 43 13.39 -23.66 2.14
C GLU A 43 12.63 -22.31 2.04
N PRO A 44 11.95 -22.02 0.91
CA PRO A 44 11.12 -20.84 0.80
C PRO A 44 10.01 -20.92 1.85
N ILE A 45 10.14 -20.14 2.90
CA ILE A 45 9.02 -19.85 3.78
C ILE A 45 8.28 -18.72 3.08
N ALA A 46 6.97 -18.85 2.90
CA ALA A 46 6.15 -17.71 2.52
C ALA A 46 6.26 -16.67 3.66
N TYR A 47 7.20 -15.74 3.52
CA TYR A 47 7.40 -14.68 4.47
C TYR A 47 6.34 -13.61 4.24
N GLN A 48 5.58 -13.31 5.29
CA GLN A 48 4.58 -12.24 5.31
C GLN A 48 5.24 -10.98 5.88
N TYR A 49 5.34 -9.94 5.06
CA TYR A 49 5.71 -8.61 5.53
C TYR A 49 4.44 -7.77 5.70
N GLY A 50 4.08 -7.47 6.95
CA GLY A 50 2.81 -6.82 7.28
C GLY A 50 1.57 -7.69 6.97
N ASP A 51 0.40 -7.05 6.85
CA ASP A 51 -0.91 -7.71 6.75
C ASP A 51 -1.33 -8.11 5.32
N HIS A 52 -0.40 -8.35 4.39
CA HIS A 52 -0.72 -8.48 2.96
C HIS A 52 -0.36 -9.82 2.31
N TRP A 53 -1.25 -10.27 1.40
CA TRP A 53 -1.26 -11.58 0.73
C TRP A 53 -0.72 -11.56 -0.71
N THR A 54 0.09 -10.57 -1.10
CA THR A 54 0.67 -10.55 -2.45
C THR A 54 1.91 -11.45 -2.54
N ASN A 55 2.17 -12.03 -3.71
CA ASN A 55 3.40 -12.79 -3.96
C ASN A 55 4.59 -11.81 -3.92
N PHE A 56 5.28 -11.76 -2.79
CA PHE A 56 6.52 -10.99 -2.62
C PHE A 56 7.66 -11.64 -3.42
N SER A 57 8.51 -10.82 -4.04
CA SER A 57 9.75 -11.28 -4.68
C SER A 57 10.87 -10.34 -4.27
N PRO A 58 11.31 -10.38 -3.01
CA PRO A 58 12.27 -9.42 -2.49
C PRO A 58 13.65 -9.60 -3.14
N GLY A 59 14.43 -8.52 -3.12
CA GLY A 59 15.79 -8.52 -3.64
C GLY A 59 16.55 -7.25 -3.29
N THR A 60 17.77 -7.13 -3.80
CA THR A 60 18.71 -6.06 -3.41
C THR A 60 18.54 -4.78 -4.23
N PHE A 61 18.60 -3.63 -3.55
CA PHE A 61 18.52 -2.28 -4.14
C PHE A 61 19.86 -1.69 -4.56
N ASN A 62 20.92 -2.01 -3.82
CA ASN A 62 22.22 -1.36 -4.00
C ASN A 62 23.06 -2.08 -5.06
N ALA A 63 24.03 -1.37 -5.63
CA ALA A 63 25.02 -1.96 -6.55
C ALA A 63 25.73 -3.17 -5.91
N THR A 64 25.96 -3.09 -4.60
CA THR A 64 26.46 -4.18 -3.77
C THR A 64 25.77 -4.11 -2.41
N THR A 65 25.18 -5.23 -2.00
CA THR A 65 24.55 -5.43 -0.71
C THR A 65 25.44 -6.33 0.13
N LEU A 66 25.74 -5.93 1.36
CA LEU A 66 26.61 -6.68 2.26
C LEU A 66 25.78 -7.66 3.09
N VAL A 67 26.26 -8.90 3.21
CA VAL A 67 25.67 -9.93 4.06
C VAL A 67 26.57 -10.16 5.27
N TYR A 68 26.01 -10.04 6.47
CA TYR A 68 26.72 -10.13 7.74
C TYR A 68 26.44 -11.44 8.46
N GLU A 69 27.39 -11.91 9.27
CA GLU A 69 27.22 -13.12 10.10
C GLU A 69 26.29 -12.91 11.31
N SER A 70 26.11 -11.67 11.76
CA SER A 70 25.25 -11.31 12.91
C SER A 70 24.72 -9.88 12.77
N THR A 71 23.83 -9.47 13.68
CA THR A 71 23.30 -8.09 13.77
C THR A 71 24.17 -7.18 14.66
N GLU A 72 25.32 -7.66 15.13
CA GLU A 72 26.17 -6.91 16.06
C GLU A 72 26.96 -5.80 15.36
N LEU A 73 27.27 -4.75 16.11
CA LEU A 73 28.15 -3.69 15.63
C LEU A 73 29.53 -4.29 15.33
N ASN A 74 30.00 -4.14 14.09
CA ASN A 74 31.23 -4.73 13.53
C ASN A 74 31.16 -6.22 13.17
N ALA A 75 29.97 -6.78 12.97
CA ALA A 75 29.82 -8.12 12.41
C ALA A 75 30.62 -8.29 11.10
N LYS A 76 31.26 -9.45 10.92
CA LYS A 76 32.02 -9.74 9.70
C LYS A 76 31.07 -9.88 8.51
N THR A 77 31.46 -9.31 7.37
CA THR A 77 30.83 -9.60 6.08
C THR A 77 31.21 -11.01 5.63
N ILE A 78 30.20 -11.83 5.35
CA ILE A 78 30.36 -13.22 4.91
C ILE A 78 30.07 -13.40 3.42
N ASP A 79 29.27 -12.51 2.82
CA ASP A 79 28.93 -12.55 1.40
C ASP A 79 28.58 -11.13 0.89
N THR A 80 28.53 -10.99 -0.44
CA THR A 80 28.10 -9.76 -1.11
C THR A 80 27.17 -10.09 -2.26
N LEU A 81 26.00 -9.44 -2.29
CA LEU A 81 24.98 -9.66 -3.29
C LEU A 81 24.97 -8.50 -4.30
N PRO A 82 25.02 -8.78 -5.62
CA PRO A 82 24.85 -7.76 -6.65
C PRO A 82 23.46 -7.13 -6.64
N PHE A 83 23.28 -6.02 -7.34
CA PHE A 83 21.98 -5.39 -7.59
C PHE A 83 20.93 -6.36 -8.15
N ASN A 84 19.68 -6.22 -7.70
CA ASN A 84 18.53 -6.99 -8.16
C ASN A 84 18.78 -8.52 -8.08
N THR A 85 19.44 -8.93 -7.00
CA THR A 85 19.58 -10.32 -6.61
C THR A 85 18.40 -10.69 -5.74
N SER A 86 17.62 -11.68 -6.19
CA SER A 86 16.50 -12.18 -5.40
C SER A 86 17.01 -12.84 -4.13
N VAL A 87 16.33 -12.56 -3.02
CA VAL A 87 16.62 -13.12 -1.70
C VAL A 87 15.39 -13.83 -1.16
N ASN A 88 15.61 -14.79 -0.27
CA ASN A 88 14.54 -15.40 0.50
C ASN A 88 14.65 -14.89 1.95
N ILE A 89 13.64 -14.18 2.43
CA ILE A 89 13.62 -13.66 3.81
C ILE A 89 13.15 -14.77 4.74
N LEU A 90 14.00 -15.12 5.71
CA LEU A 90 13.75 -16.16 6.69
C LEU A 90 13.15 -15.60 7.99
N ALA A 91 13.59 -14.41 8.41
CA ALA A 91 13.11 -13.73 9.59
C ALA A 91 13.38 -12.22 9.55
N GLU A 92 12.65 -11.47 10.36
CA GLU A 92 12.81 -10.04 10.55
C GLU A 92 13.36 -9.69 11.93
N TYR A 93 14.34 -8.79 11.95
CA TYR A 93 14.94 -8.16 13.12
C TYR A 93 14.77 -6.64 13.00
N PRO A 94 15.00 -5.81 14.04
CA PRO A 94 14.71 -4.37 13.96
C PRO A 94 15.26 -3.66 12.71
N ASP A 95 16.57 -3.79 12.45
CA ASP A 95 17.26 -3.16 11.31
C ASP A 95 17.66 -4.13 10.19
N TYR A 96 17.47 -5.44 10.41
CA TYR A 96 17.98 -6.48 9.52
C TYR A 96 16.88 -7.47 9.10
N PHE A 97 17.03 -8.01 7.91
CA PHE A 97 16.43 -9.29 7.54
C PHE A 97 17.47 -10.39 7.67
N LEU A 98 17.08 -11.52 8.26
CA LEU A 98 17.80 -12.77 8.06
C LEU A 98 17.35 -13.33 6.71
N ILE A 99 18.27 -13.51 5.79
CA ILE A 99 18.01 -14.03 4.46
C ILE A 99 18.74 -15.35 4.22
N CYS A 100 18.29 -16.09 3.23
CA CYS A 100 19.08 -17.13 2.59
C CYS A 100 19.70 -16.59 1.29
N THR A 101 21.00 -16.80 1.13
CA THR A 101 21.76 -16.49 -0.08
C THR A 101 21.67 -17.61 -1.11
N GLN A 102 22.15 -17.36 -2.34
CA GLN A 102 22.17 -18.36 -3.40
C GLN A 102 23.04 -19.59 -3.08
N ASN A 103 24.04 -19.42 -2.19
CA ASN A 103 24.92 -20.49 -1.72
C ASN A 103 24.28 -21.36 -0.62
N ARG A 104 23.00 -21.14 -0.31
CA ARG A 104 22.26 -21.78 0.78
C ARG A 104 22.84 -21.49 2.18
N GLU A 105 23.55 -20.38 2.31
CA GLU A 105 24.00 -19.86 3.59
C GLU A 105 23.03 -18.78 4.07
N SER A 106 22.73 -18.78 5.37
CA SER A 106 21.92 -17.74 5.99
C SER A 106 22.79 -16.59 6.47
N GLY A 107 22.34 -15.35 6.28
CA GLY A 107 23.04 -14.17 6.75
C GLY A 107 22.13 -12.96 6.91
N TYR A 108 22.63 -11.93 7.55
CA TYR A 108 21.87 -10.72 7.86
C TYR A 108 22.12 -9.65 6.82
N VAL A 109 21.07 -9.02 6.32
CA VAL A 109 21.14 -7.86 5.41
C VAL A 109 20.36 -6.71 6.00
N ASN A 110 20.89 -5.49 5.89
CA ASN A 110 20.18 -4.31 6.36
C ASN A 110 18.89 -4.12 5.55
N LYS A 111 17.75 -3.90 6.22
CA LYS A 111 16.44 -3.76 5.57
C LYS A 111 16.43 -2.69 4.48
N LYS A 112 17.21 -1.62 4.67
CA LYS A 112 17.30 -0.48 3.75
C LYS A 112 17.91 -0.83 2.40
N GLU A 113 18.54 -1.99 2.29
CA GLU A 113 19.16 -2.49 1.06
C GLU A 113 18.25 -3.45 0.28
N ILE A 114 17.05 -3.75 0.79
CA ILE A 114 16.12 -4.72 0.21
C ILE A 114 14.87 -4.02 -0.30
N TYR A 115 14.51 -4.30 -1.56
CA TYR A 115 13.17 -4.06 -2.06
C TYR A 115 12.28 -5.25 -1.73
N LEU A 116 11.02 -4.96 -1.43
CA LEU A 116 10.05 -5.98 -1.01
C LEU A 116 9.12 -6.37 -2.15
N GLN A 117 8.80 -5.42 -3.03
CA GLN A 117 7.86 -5.64 -4.12
C GLN A 117 8.52 -5.35 -5.46
N SER A 118 8.29 -6.24 -6.42
CA SER A 118 8.71 -6.08 -7.80
C SER A 118 7.49 -6.18 -8.69
N ILE A 119 7.17 -5.09 -9.37
CA ILE A 119 6.05 -5.04 -10.32
C ILE A 119 6.64 -5.01 -11.72
N PHE A 120 6.35 -6.06 -12.50
CA PHE A 120 6.70 -6.13 -13.91
C PHE A 120 5.56 -5.54 -14.74
N TRP A 121 5.88 -4.60 -15.65
CA TRP A 121 4.88 -4.01 -16.52
C TRP A 121 5.38 -3.69 -17.92
N GLY A 122 4.44 -3.91 -18.85
CA GLY A 122 4.32 -3.12 -20.06
C GLY A 122 4.99 -3.72 -21.28
N LEU A 123 4.56 -3.19 -22.43
CA LEU A 123 5.01 -3.50 -23.79
C LEU A 123 6.53 -3.34 -23.99
N LYS A 124 7.21 -2.58 -23.11
CA LYS A 124 8.65 -2.31 -23.13
C LYS A 124 9.46 -3.13 -22.10
N MET A 125 8.85 -4.15 -21.48
CA MET A 125 9.48 -5.03 -20.48
C MET A 125 10.22 -4.27 -19.36
N ARG A 126 9.50 -3.40 -18.64
CA ARG A 126 10.07 -2.64 -17.51
C ARG A 126 9.70 -3.29 -16.18
N THR A 127 10.61 -3.17 -15.21
CA THR A 127 10.39 -3.62 -13.84
C THR A 127 10.56 -2.46 -12.88
N TYR A 128 9.68 -2.40 -11.87
CA TYR A 128 9.69 -1.38 -10.82
C TYR A 128 9.90 -2.07 -9.48
N LEU A 129 10.95 -1.68 -8.77
CA LEU A 129 11.36 -2.24 -7.49
C LEU A 129 10.99 -1.26 -6.38
N PHE A 130 10.18 -1.69 -5.41
CA PHE A 130 9.65 -0.86 -4.33
C PHE A 130 10.13 -1.35 -2.95
N GLY A 131 10.50 -0.41 -2.08
CA GLY A 131 11.04 -0.71 -0.75
C GLY A 131 11.38 0.55 0.03
N ILE A 132 11.79 0.37 1.29
CA ILE A 132 12.10 1.46 2.22
C ILE A 132 13.62 1.59 2.33
N SER A 133 14.14 2.75 1.94
CA SER A 133 15.57 3.08 1.97
C SER A 133 16.02 3.72 3.29
N ALA A 134 15.08 4.21 4.10
CA ALA A 134 15.34 4.65 5.47
C ALA A 134 14.05 4.51 6.30
N TYR A 135 14.18 3.93 7.49
CA TYR A 135 13.11 3.85 8.48
C TYR A 135 13.25 5.02 9.46
N GLY A 136 12.14 5.60 9.90
CA GLY A 136 12.13 6.48 11.06
C GLY A 136 12.54 5.75 12.34
N THR A 137 12.88 6.50 13.39
CA THR A 137 13.70 6.00 14.51
C THR A 137 12.96 5.72 15.82
N ASN A 138 11.63 5.63 15.90
CA ASN A 138 10.94 5.46 17.19
C ASN A 138 9.90 4.34 17.28
N ASP A 139 9.90 3.74 18.47
CA ASP A 139 9.09 2.62 18.93
C ASP A 139 7.60 2.99 19.14
N GLU A 140 6.76 2.06 18.70
CA GLU A 140 5.39 1.78 19.16
C GLU A 140 4.23 2.76 18.90
N THR A 141 4.41 4.05 18.55
CA THR A 141 3.23 4.97 18.45
C THR A 141 3.25 6.15 17.46
N SER A 142 4.29 6.41 16.66
CA SER A 142 4.35 7.64 15.83
C SER A 142 4.42 7.39 14.32
N CYS A 143 3.81 8.32 13.55
CA CYS A 143 3.90 8.45 12.10
C CYS A 143 5.33 8.76 11.65
N ASP A 144 6.20 7.79 11.81
CA ASP A 144 7.61 7.94 11.54
C ASP A 144 7.84 8.18 10.05
N ASN A 145 8.64 9.21 9.74
CA ASN A 145 8.96 9.56 8.37
C ASN A 145 9.97 8.57 7.80
N SER A 146 9.48 7.54 7.12
CA SER A 146 10.31 6.64 6.32
C SER A 146 10.55 7.20 4.93
N LYS A 147 11.57 6.68 4.24
CA LYS A 147 11.90 7.01 2.85
C LYS A 147 11.59 5.84 1.93
N LEU A 148 10.53 5.98 1.15
CA LEU A 148 10.24 5.08 0.03
C LEU A 148 11.28 5.28 -1.07
N GLN A 149 11.72 4.19 -1.68
CA GLN A 149 12.50 4.17 -2.90
C GLN A 149 11.81 3.31 -3.96
N VAL A 150 11.80 3.82 -5.19
CA VAL A 150 11.30 3.12 -6.37
C VAL A 150 12.37 3.15 -7.44
N ILE A 151 12.82 1.98 -7.88
CA ILE A 151 13.82 1.85 -8.95
C ILE A 151 13.16 1.29 -10.19
N LYS A 152 13.24 2.02 -11.29
CA LYS A 152 12.81 1.59 -12.63
C LYS A 152 14.00 0.99 -13.37
N ILE A 153 13.86 -0.24 -13.84
CA ILE A 153 14.88 -0.95 -14.61
C ILE A 153 14.35 -1.47 -15.94
N ASN A 154 15.25 -1.69 -16.90
CA ASN A 154 14.94 -2.39 -18.16
C ASN A 154 15.10 -3.92 -18.05
N ASP A 155 14.87 -4.61 -19.17
CA ASP A 155 15.04 -6.05 -19.35
C ASP A 155 16.48 -6.54 -19.08
N LYS A 156 17.48 -5.68 -19.31
CA LYS A 156 18.89 -5.92 -18.98
C LYS A 156 19.26 -5.61 -17.54
N LYS A 157 18.28 -5.27 -16.68
CA LYS A 157 18.46 -4.83 -15.29
C LYS A 157 19.27 -3.54 -15.13
N GLU A 158 19.37 -2.71 -16.16
CA GLU A 158 19.99 -1.39 -16.08
C GLU A 158 19.02 -0.40 -15.42
N ILE A 159 19.53 0.42 -14.50
CA ILE A 159 18.73 1.45 -13.81
C ILE A 159 18.44 2.59 -14.79
N LEU A 160 17.14 2.83 -15.02
CA LEU A 160 16.66 3.92 -15.88
C LEU A 160 16.29 5.16 -15.07
N ASN A 161 15.71 4.96 -13.89
CA ASN A 161 15.24 6.05 -13.04
C ASN A 161 15.16 5.59 -11.57
N VAL A 162 15.38 6.53 -10.64
CA VAL A 162 15.20 6.32 -9.20
C VAL A 162 14.30 7.42 -8.68
N TYR A 163 13.20 7.03 -8.04
CA TYR A 163 12.28 7.92 -7.36
C TYR A 163 12.37 7.67 -5.85
N GLN A 164 12.34 8.76 -5.08
CA GLN A 164 12.35 8.72 -3.63
C GLN A 164 11.26 9.61 -3.09
N ASP A 165 10.61 9.15 -2.02
CA ASP A 165 9.57 9.91 -1.36
C ASP A 165 9.60 9.71 0.15
N SER A 166 8.98 10.64 0.88
CA SER A 166 8.74 10.48 2.32
C SER A 166 7.34 9.90 2.53
N ILE A 167 7.26 8.82 3.29
CA ILE A 167 6.00 8.20 3.71
C ILE A 167 5.94 8.15 5.22
N TYR A 168 4.73 8.00 5.75
CA TYR A 168 4.51 7.79 7.18
C TYR A 168 4.43 6.28 7.46
N GLY A 169 5.14 5.85 8.50
CA GLY A 169 5.23 4.45 8.89
C GLY A 169 6.16 3.64 7.99
N LYS A 170 6.08 2.32 8.13
CA LYS A 170 6.88 1.34 7.38
C LYS A 170 6.02 0.41 6.51
N ASP A 171 4.73 0.37 6.81
CA ASP A 171 3.76 -0.51 6.16
C ASP A 171 3.05 0.24 5.04
N TYR A 172 3.09 -0.34 3.85
CA TYR A 172 2.43 0.21 2.67
C TYR A 172 1.92 -0.91 1.77
N SER A 173 0.82 -0.64 1.10
CA SER A 173 0.33 -1.42 -0.03
C SER A 173 0.59 -0.65 -1.31
N ILE A 174 0.89 -1.37 -2.38
CA ILE A 174 1.03 -0.76 -3.70
C ILE A 174 0.31 -1.61 -4.73
N ASN A 175 -0.49 -0.94 -5.54
CA ASN A 175 -1.22 -1.53 -6.63
C ASN A 175 -0.90 -0.78 -7.92
N GLN A 176 -0.71 -1.52 -8.99
CA GLN A 176 -0.63 -0.92 -10.31
C GLN A 176 -2.04 -0.67 -10.87
N ILE A 177 -2.22 0.49 -11.50
CA ILE A 177 -3.44 0.87 -12.20
C ILE A 177 -3.30 0.50 -13.68
N HIS A 178 -3.65 -0.75 -14.02
CA HIS A 178 -3.36 -1.36 -15.34
C HIS A 178 -4.08 -0.73 -16.54
N ASN A 179 -5.29 -0.20 -16.36
CA ASN A 179 -6.10 0.37 -17.44
C ASN A 179 -6.15 1.90 -17.40
N SER A 180 -5.09 2.54 -16.91
CA SER A 180 -5.02 4.00 -16.91
C SER A 180 -5.12 4.56 -18.32
N ALA A 181 -6.02 5.52 -18.50
CA ALA A 181 -6.15 6.33 -19.71
C ALA A 181 -5.41 7.67 -19.57
N LEU A 182 -4.62 7.84 -18.51
CA LEU A 182 -3.91 9.09 -18.24
C LEU A 182 -2.89 9.35 -19.36
N LYS A 183 -2.95 10.53 -19.96
CA LYS A 183 -2.11 10.92 -21.09
C LYS A 183 -0.63 10.79 -20.74
N ASN A 184 0.16 10.24 -21.67
CA ASN A 184 1.61 10.04 -21.50
C ASN A 184 2.00 9.26 -20.22
N SER A 185 1.12 8.40 -19.70
CA SER A 185 1.44 7.51 -18.58
C SER A 185 1.84 6.14 -19.10
N GLU A 186 3.10 5.73 -18.90
CA GLU A 186 3.54 4.36 -19.17
C GLU A 186 3.19 3.40 -18.03
N ALA A 187 3.24 3.88 -16.78
CA ALA A 187 2.78 3.16 -15.61
C ALA A 187 2.21 4.14 -14.58
N LEU A 188 1.18 3.71 -13.85
CA LEU A 188 0.57 4.45 -12.77
C LEU A 188 0.39 3.52 -11.57
N PHE A 189 0.85 3.97 -10.42
CA PHE A 189 0.82 3.22 -9.17
C PHE A 189 -0.01 3.96 -8.14
N HIS A 190 -0.81 3.22 -7.40
CA HIS A 190 -1.48 3.67 -6.19
C HIS A 190 -0.77 3.04 -5.00
N LEU A 191 -0.04 3.88 -4.27
CA LEU A 191 0.57 3.54 -2.99
C LEU A 191 -0.38 3.99 -1.87
N SER A 192 -0.77 3.08 -0.99
CA SER A 192 -1.56 3.39 0.19
C SER A 192 -0.78 2.99 1.44
N TYR A 193 -0.68 3.91 2.39
CA TYR A 193 -0.05 3.67 3.68
C TYR A 193 -0.85 4.34 4.78
N HIS A 194 -0.77 3.77 5.97
CA HIS A 194 -1.52 4.22 7.12
C HIS A 194 -0.57 4.53 8.27
N CYS A 195 -0.97 5.48 9.10
CA CYS A 195 -0.34 5.74 10.37
C CYS A 195 -1.37 5.76 11.49
N TYR A 196 -1.15 4.93 12.51
CA TYR A 196 -1.94 4.99 13.75
C TYR A 196 -1.22 5.85 14.80
N SER A 197 -1.48 7.16 14.78
CA SER A 197 -1.16 8.05 15.91
C SER A 197 -2.44 8.73 16.42
N GLY A 198 -3.14 8.09 17.35
CA GLY A 198 -4.41 8.58 17.92
C GLY A 198 -5.59 8.54 16.93
N ILE A 199 -5.59 9.45 15.96
CA ILE A 199 -6.71 9.76 15.06
C ILE A 199 -6.70 8.90 13.77
N GLY A 200 -5.62 8.15 13.52
CA GLY A 200 -5.48 7.33 12.31
C GLY A 200 -5.41 8.19 11.03
N VAL A 201 -4.29 8.16 10.32
CA VAL A 201 -4.15 8.85 9.03
C VAL A 201 -4.01 7.82 7.93
N GLU A 202 -4.89 7.86 6.94
CA GLU A 202 -4.78 7.11 5.71
C GLU A 202 -4.25 8.01 4.61
N VAL A 203 -3.24 7.55 3.86
CA VAL A 203 -2.64 8.33 2.79
C VAL A 203 -2.68 7.56 1.49
N ASN A 204 -3.10 8.23 0.42
CA ASN A 204 -3.06 7.73 -0.95
C ASN A 204 -2.06 8.56 -1.75
N ASN A 205 -0.99 7.92 -2.22
CA ASN A 205 0.05 8.52 -3.03
C ASN A 205 0.05 7.88 -4.42
N PHE A 206 -0.21 8.68 -5.44
CA PHE A 206 -0.21 8.21 -6.82
C PHE A 206 1.12 8.58 -7.48
N ILE A 207 1.82 7.58 -8.02
CA ILE A 207 3.12 7.73 -8.67
C ILE A 207 2.96 7.39 -10.15
N VAL A 208 3.42 8.27 -11.04
CA VAL A 208 3.34 8.09 -12.49
C VAL A 208 4.73 7.96 -13.10
N ASP A 209 4.91 6.98 -14.00
CA ASP A 209 6.01 6.94 -14.97
C ASP A 209 5.51 7.54 -16.28
N ASN A 210 6.04 8.70 -16.68
CA ASN A 210 5.66 9.33 -17.94
C ASN A 210 6.51 8.86 -19.14
N GLY A 211 7.32 7.82 -18.95
CA GLY A 211 8.28 7.30 -19.92
C GLY A 211 9.70 7.81 -19.68
N GLU A 212 9.84 9.08 -19.30
CA GLU A 212 11.11 9.75 -19.01
C GLU A 212 11.48 9.63 -17.53
N GLN A 213 10.54 9.91 -16.63
CA GLN A 213 10.78 9.94 -15.19
C GLN A 213 9.60 9.39 -14.39
N LEU A 214 9.91 8.86 -13.21
CA LEU A 214 8.94 8.62 -12.15
C LEU A 214 8.71 9.92 -11.37
N SER A 215 7.45 10.23 -11.07
CA SER A 215 7.10 11.42 -10.28
C SER A 215 5.82 11.21 -9.47
N ARG A 216 5.69 11.97 -8.38
CA ARG A 216 4.44 12.05 -7.62
C ARG A 216 3.39 12.77 -8.47
N LEU A 217 2.28 12.09 -8.75
CA LEU A 217 1.14 12.67 -9.46
C LEU A 217 0.26 13.47 -8.51
N VAL A 218 -0.24 12.82 -7.45
CA VAL A 218 -1.07 13.45 -6.43
C VAL A 218 -0.93 12.70 -5.11
N LEU A 219 -0.94 13.44 -4.01
CA LEU A 219 -0.94 12.90 -2.65
C LEU A 219 -2.21 13.39 -1.95
N THR A 220 -2.97 12.47 -1.40
CA THR A 220 -4.19 12.79 -0.65
C THR A 220 -4.20 12.04 0.67
N SER A 221 -4.88 12.60 1.67
CA SER A 221 -4.99 12.00 2.99
C SER A 221 -6.42 12.01 3.50
N GLY A 222 -6.71 11.11 4.44
CA GLY A 222 -7.89 11.14 5.27
C GLY A 222 -7.52 10.86 6.72
N SER A 223 -8.37 11.32 7.63
CA SER A 223 -8.22 11.12 9.07
C SER A 223 -9.57 11.24 9.75
N GLY A 224 -9.77 10.61 10.90
CA GLY A 224 -11.04 10.77 11.62
C GLY A 224 -11.01 10.25 13.04
N ASP A 225 -11.63 11.00 13.94
CA ASP A 225 -11.78 10.65 15.36
C ASP A 225 -13.15 11.12 15.86
N GLY A 226 -13.70 10.43 16.85
CA GLY A 226 -14.83 10.92 17.63
C GLY A 226 -16.10 11.23 16.84
N GLY A 227 -16.29 10.62 15.67
CA GLY A 227 -17.46 10.85 14.82
C GLY A 227 -17.27 11.91 13.74
N ILE A 228 -16.08 12.49 13.59
CA ILE A 228 -15.72 13.35 12.45
C ILE A 228 -14.70 12.62 11.59
N PHE A 229 -14.86 12.66 10.28
CA PHE A 229 -13.83 12.18 9.37
C PHE A 229 -13.65 13.08 8.16
N ASP A 230 -12.39 13.30 7.82
CA ASP A 230 -11.95 13.97 6.60
C ASP A 230 -11.42 12.90 5.64
N GLN A 231 -11.81 12.99 4.37
CA GLN A 231 -11.35 12.10 3.33
C GLN A 231 -11.08 12.87 2.04
N SER A 232 -9.95 12.58 1.42
CA SER A 232 -9.59 13.10 0.10
C SER A 232 -9.56 11.97 -0.94
N ILE A 233 -10.53 11.98 -1.86
CA ILE A 233 -10.74 10.95 -2.89
C ILE A 233 -10.18 11.43 -4.22
N VAL A 234 -9.40 10.60 -4.91
CA VAL A 234 -8.87 10.91 -6.25
C VAL A 234 -9.68 10.16 -7.30
N TYR A 235 -10.04 10.81 -8.39
CA TYR A 235 -10.61 10.16 -9.57
C TYR A 235 -9.65 10.27 -10.75
N LEU A 236 -9.34 9.13 -11.33
CA LEU A 236 -8.36 8.98 -12.40
C LEU A 236 -9.01 8.43 -13.66
N PRO A 237 -8.54 8.83 -14.85
CA PRO A 237 -9.09 8.35 -16.10
C PRO A 237 -8.71 6.89 -16.33
N LEU A 238 -9.72 6.03 -16.52
CA LEU A 238 -9.56 4.61 -16.85
C LEU A 238 -10.25 4.27 -18.16
N THR A 239 -9.59 3.45 -18.97
CA THR A 239 -10.17 2.86 -20.17
C THR A 239 -11.00 1.63 -19.83
N LEU A 240 -12.25 1.60 -20.32
CA LEU A 240 -13.14 0.44 -20.32
C LEU A 240 -13.28 -0.16 -21.72
N THR A 241 -13.66 -1.44 -21.79
CA THR A 241 -14.16 -2.11 -23.03
C THR A 241 -13.22 -1.94 -24.24
N ASN A 242 -12.00 -2.46 -24.15
CA ASN A 242 -11.01 -2.50 -25.24
C ASN A 242 -10.76 -1.12 -25.90
N GLY A 243 -10.68 -0.04 -25.13
CA GLY A 243 -10.32 1.29 -25.66
C GLY A 243 -11.49 2.24 -25.94
N LYS A 244 -12.75 1.78 -25.87
CA LYS A 244 -13.88 2.55 -26.43
C LYS A 244 -14.48 3.61 -25.52
N LYS A 245 -14.31 3.48 -24.21
CA LYS A 245 -14.90 4.40 -23.23
C LYS A 245 -13.90 4.71 -22.16
N ILE A 246 -13.81 5.99 -21.78
CA ILE A 246 -12.98 6.44 -20.67
C ILE A 246 -13.91 6.99 -19.59
N ILE A 247 -13.61 6.64 -18.34
CA ILE A 247 -14.34 7.09 -17.15
C ILE A 247 -13.35 7.67 -16.14
N LEU A 248 -13.83 8.47 -15.19
CA LEU A 248 -13.06 8.89 -14.02
C LEU A 248 -13.42 7.97 -12.85
N ALA A 249 -12.53 7.05 -12.50
CA ALA A 249 -12.78 6.04 -11.47
C ALA A 249 -12.09 6.40 -10.14
N LYS A 250 -12.79 6.15 -9.03
CA LYS A 250 -12.29 6.37 -7.68
C LYS A 250 -11.00 5.59 -7.43
N ASN A 251 -9.96 6.29 -6.97
CA ASN A 251 -8.60 5.81 -6.73
C ASN A 251 -8.02 4.95 -7.86
N GLY A 252 -8.47 5.17 -9.12
CA GLY A 252 -8.04 4.39 -10.27
C GLY A 252 -8.49 2.93 -10.28
N VAL A 253 -9.53 2.58 -9.51
CA VAL A 253 -10.16 1.26 -9.52
C VAL A 253 -11.65 1.42 -9.81
N LEU A 254 -12.19 0.62 -10.73
CA LEU A 254 -13.64 0.56 -10.92
C LEU A 254 -14.24 -0.36 -9.86
N SER A 255 -14.77 0.24 -8.80
CA SER A 255 -15.52 -0.42 -7.72
C SER A 255 -17.02 -0.10 -7.80
N ILE A 256 -17.82 -0.93 -7.13
CA ILE A 256 -19.24 -0.70 -6.92
C ILE A 256 -19.44 -0.30 -5.47
N ASN A 257 -20.15 0.79 -5.25
CA ASN A 257 -20.56 1.20 -3.91
C ASN A 257 -21.51 0.13 -3.35
N GLN A 258 -21.15 -0.46 -2.21
CA GLN A 258 -21.91 -1.58 -1.64
C GLN A 258 -23.31 -1.18 -1.14
N ILE A 259 -23.54 0.12 -0.87
CA ILE A 259 -24.80 0.64 -0.36
C ILE A 259 -25.73 1.00 -1.53
N THR A 260 -25.22 1.76 -2.51
CA THR A 260 -26.04 2.25 -3.63
C THR A 260 -26.11 1.28 -4.80
N ALA A 261 -25.23 0.28 -4.85
CA ALA A 261 -25.00 -0.60 -6.00
C ALA A 261 -24.61 0.15 -7.29
N GLU A 262 -24.16 1.39 -7.17
CA GLU A 262 -23.70 2.21 -8.29
C GLU A 262 -22.18 2.18 -8.44
N PRO A 263 -21.64 2.37 -9.66
CA PRO A 263 -20.20 2.47 -9.86
C PRO A 263 -19.63 3.73 -9.20
N GLU A 264 -18.49 3.61 -8.52
CA GLU A 264 -17.80 4.74 -7.88
C GLU A 264 -17.00 5.55 -8.92
N ILE A 265 -17.73 6.36 -9.71
CA ILE A 265 -17.18 7.18 -10.78
C ILE A 265 -17.53 8.66 -10.60
N PHE A 266 -16.68 9.54 -11.14
CA PHE A 266 -16.95 10.97 -11.19
C PHE A 266 -17.53 11.37 -12.56
N PRO A 267 -18.65 12.11 -12.64
CA PRO A 267 -19.20 12.59 -13.91
C PRO A 267 -18.25 13.56 -14.62
N TYR A 268 -17.92 13.29 -15.88
CA TYR A 268 -17.01 14.16 -16.64
C TYR A 268 -17.58 15.58 -16.86
N PRO A 269 -16.91 16.65 -16.42
CA PRO A 269 -17.36 18.03 -16.55
C PRO A 269 -17.04 18.60 -17.94
N LYS A 270 -18.00 18.48 -18.87
CA LYS A 270 -17.83 18.92 -20.28
C LYS A 270 -17.51 20.42 -20.44
N ASP A 271 -17.90 21.25 -19.47
CA ASP A 271 -17.66 22.70 -19.46
C ASP A 271 -16.17 23.06 -19.33
N LEU A 272 -15.35 22.18 -18.75
CA LEU A 272 -13.93 22.43 -18.53
C LEU A 272 -13.10 22.42 -19.81
N LYS A 273 -13.59 21.82 -20.90
CA LYS A 273 -12.87 21.68 -22.18
C LYS A 273 -11.48 21.01 -22.04
N ILE A 274 -11.27 20.23 -20.99
CA ILE A 274 -10.04 19.44 -20.77
C ILE A 274 -10.33 18.00 -21.21
N PRO A 275 -9.52 17.39 -22.09
CA PRO A 275 -9.67 15.98 -22.44
C PRO A 275 -9.72 15.09 -21.19
N ILE A 276 -10.56 14.05 -21.19
CA ILE A 276 -10.74 13.20 -20.00
C ILE A 276 -9.43 12.49 -19.59
N GLU A 277 -8.59 12.16 -20.57
CA GLU A 277 -7.26 11.58 -20.43
C GLU A 277 -6.27 12.51 -19.71
N GLU A 278 -6.57 13.80 -19.64
CA GLU A 278 -5.76 14.82 -18.97
C GLU A 278 -6.39 15.26 -17.64
N LEU A 279 -7.58 14.76 -17.30
CA LEU A 279 -8.32 15.25 -16.14
C LEU A 279 -8.10 14.38 -14.90
N ILE A 280 -7.68 15.01 -13.81
CA ILE A 280 -7.64 14.42 -12.48
C ILE A 280 -8.57 15.23 -11.58
N VAL A 281 -9.41 14.55 -10.81
CA VAL A 281 -10.34 15.18 -9.87
C VAL A 281 -9.98 14.74 -8.47
N VAL A 282 -9.89 15.70 -7.53
CA VAL A 282 -9.75 15.41 -6.11
C VAL A 282 -10.98 15.95 -5.39
N GLN A 283 -11.67 15.09 -4.64
CA GLN A 283 -12.78 15.48 -3.77
C GLN A 283 -12.32 15.40 -2.32
N ASP A 284 -12.31 16.55 -1.66
CA ASP A 284 -12.09 16.65 -0.22
C ASP A 284 -13.46 16.72 0.46
N ILE A 285 -13.74 15.77 1.35
CA ILE A 285 -15.01 15.62 2.06
C ILE A 285 -14.70 15.63 3.55
N SER A 286 -15.43 16.45 4.31
CA SER A 286 -15.46 16.41 5.77
C SER A 286 -16.89 16.07 6.18
N GLU A 287 -17.04 14.96 6.90
CA GLU A 287 -18.32 14.43 7.35
C GLU A 287 -18.33 14.31 8.89
N GLU A 288 -19.46 14.65 9.49
CA GLU A 288 -19.75 14.44 10.90
C GLU A 288 -20.89 13.43 11.05
N TYR A 289 -20.70 12.42 11.89
CA TYR A 289 -21.75 11.48 12.26
C TYR A 289 -22.73 12.18 13.20
N ILE A 290 -24.01 12.18 12.82
CA ILE A 290 -25.09 12.68 13.66
C ILE A 290 -25.75 11.47 14.32
N ASP A 291 -26.21 11.63 15.57
CA ASP A 291 -26.96 10.59 16.26
C ASP A 291 -28.19 10.13 15.43
N GLY A 292 -28.24 8.82 15.16
CA GLY A 292 -29.37 8.16 14.52
C GLY A 292 -29.09 7.62 13.11
N TYR A 293 -30.17 7.24 12.43
CA TYR A 293 -30.15 6.66 11.09
C TYR A 293 -31.11 7.44 10.18
N LYS A 294 -30.75 7.56 8.90
CA LYS A 294 -31.64 8.05 7.84
C LYS A 294 -32.78 7.04 7.62
N THR A 295 -33.81 7.47 6.90
CA THR A 295 -34.99 6.64 6.56
C THR A 295 -34.65 5.40 5.73
N ASP A 296 -33.51 5.40 5.05
CA ASP A 296 -32.98 4.27 4.29
C ASP A 296 -32.15 3.28 5.13
N GLY A 297 -32.02 3.52 6.45
CA GLY A 297 -31.28 2.68 7.37
C GLY A 297 -29.76 2.93 7.40
N THR A 298 -29.26 3.90 6.64
CA THR A 298 -27.85 4.34 6.72
C THR A 298 -27.64 5.28 7.91
N MET A 299 -26.42 5.33 8.47
CA MET A 299 -26.12 6.27 9.56
C MET A 299 -26.38 7.72 9.10
N ALA A 300 -26.96 8.53 9.98
CA ALA A 300 -27.11 9.96 9.71
C ALA A 300 -25.72 10.62 9.69
N ARG A 301 -25.47 11.42 8.65
CA ARG A 301 -24.21 12.12 8.43
C ARG A 301 -24.50 13.53 7.95
N ASP A 302 -23.79 14.50 8.50
CA ASP A 302 -23.72 15.85 7.99
C ASP A 302 -22.47 16.02 7.13
N ILE A 303 -22.60 16.60 5.96
CA ILE A 303 -21.44 16.95 5.14
C ILE A 303 -21.05 18.37 5.54
N VAL A 304 -20.04 18.49 6.39
CA VAL A 304 -19.55 19.77 6.92
C VAL A 304 -18.82 20.56 5.83
N THR A 305 -18.09 19.85 4.96
CA THR A 305 -17.38 20.47 3.84
C THR A 305 -17.29 19.51 2.67
N HIS A 306 -17.53 20.00 1.47
CA HIS A 306 -17.24 19.29 0.24
C HIS A 306 -16.53 20.22 -0.74
N ALA A 307 -15.31 19.87 -1.14
CA ALA A 307 -14.57 20.62 -2.15
C ALA A 307 -14.13 19.69 -3.28
N THR A 308 -14.39 20.08 -4.52
CA THR A 308 -13.94 19.36 -5.71
C THR A 308 -12.90 20.20 -6.44
N THR A 309 -11.66 19.74 -6.46
CA THR A 309 -10.58 20.37 -7.21
C THR A 309 -10.30 19.61 -8.50
N PHE A 310 -10.27 20.35 -9.61
CA PHE A 310 -9.95 19.83 -10.94
C PHE A 310 -8.52 20.19 -11.30
N TYR A 311 -7.78 19.20 -11.77
CA TYR A 311 -6.43 19.35 -12.25
C TYR A 311 -6.29 18.86 -13.70
N GLN A 312 -5.43 19.52 -14.46
CA GLN A 312 -5.02 19.09 -15.79
C GLN A 312 -3.60 18.51 -15.73
N TRP A 313 -3.45 17.27 -16.13
CA TRP A 313 -2.19 16.61 -16.38
C TRP A 313 -1.75 16.86 -17.83
N ASN A 314 -0.61 17.53 -18.00
CA ASN A 314 -0.08 17.83 -19.33
C ASN A 314 0.92 16.77 -19.87
N GLY A 315 1.15 15.69 -19.13
CA GLY A 315 2.17 14.67 -19.44
C GLY A 315 3.45 14.76 -18.59
N THR A 316 3.64 15.88 -17.87
CA THR A 316 4.83 16.09 -17.02
C THR A 316 4.50 16.63 -15.64
N THR A 317 3.49 17.49 -15.53
CA THR A 317 3.13 18.21 -14.31
C THR A 317 1.62 18.31 -14.16
N LEU A 318 1.17 18.36 -12.91
CA LEU A 318 -0.23 18.55 -12.59
C LEU A 318 -0.55 20.04 -12.37
N LEU A 319 -1.46 20.60 -13.17
CA LEU A 319 -1.85 22.00 -13.12
C LEU A 319 -3.24 22.15 -12.51
N LYS A 320 -3.38 22.92 -11.44
CA LYS A 320 -4.69 23.20 -10.84
C LYS A 320 -5.51 24.12 -11.74
N ILE A 321 -6.75 23.74 -12.03
CA ILE A 321 -7.66 24.48 -12.91
C ILE A 321 -8.66 25.30 -12.10
N LYS A 322 -9.46 24.64 -11.26
CA LYS A 322 -10.43 25.29 -10.37
C LYS A 322 -10.76 24.40 -9.18
N THR A 323 -11.23 25.02 -8.09
CA THR A 323 -11.86 24.33 -6.97
C THR A 323 -13.30 24.82 -6.86
N LEU A 324 -14.25 23.90 -6.80
CA LEU A 324 -15.64 24.16 -6.48
C LEU A 324 -15.88 23.78 -5.02
N LYS A 325 -16.46 24.67 -4.23
CA LYS A 325 -16.90 24.37 -2.87
C LYS A 325 -18.39 24.07 -2.92
N GLY A 326 -18.76 22.85 -2.53
CA GLY A 326 -20.12 22.49 -2.17
C GLY A 326 -20.42 22.94 -0.74
N HIS A 327 -21.66 23.36 -0.53
CA HIS A 327 -22.25 23.53 0.78
C HIS A 327 -23.14 22.34 1.08
#